data_AF-A0A7Z7AW13-F1
#
_entry.id   AF-A0A7Z7AW13-F1
#
_cell.length_a   1.000
_cell.length_b   1.000
_cell.length_c   1.000
_cell.angle_alpha   90.00
_cell.angle_beta   90.00
_cell.angle_gamma   90.00
#
_symmetry.space_group_name_H-M   'P 1'
#
loop_
_entity.id
_entity.type
_entity.pdbx_description
1 polymer ?
#
loop_
_entity_poly.entity_id
_entity_poly.type
_entity_poly.pdbx_seq_one_letter_code
_entity_poly.pdbx_strand_id
1 'polypeptide(L)'
;MTDPNVERKLVEIMRIINESDKPLGARLIADELHNRGYAIGERAVRYHLRILDERGFTKKHGYIGRTITERGKKELNDALISDRFGFVITKIEELIYKADYDLETGKGNVIVNITNIDKDDFDNATDIIKYAMDHGATISPRVGIIEEDTDLDIYVPDGKVAIATVCSITFDGLLLNNGIPVVPVFGGLMQMEDYSPAGFLDLISYNGTSIDPIKIFLRRKATSILEAIDTGNGKMLANVRQIPASAATRAEELLNIASKHDISGHLTIGDPGEDVLYAPIERGKIGIPVMVGINSVAAVEEAGINVDTHPVSAVMEYSKMRKL
;
A
#
# COMPACT_ATOMS: atom_id res chain seq x y z
N MET A 1 -25.33 -18.54 -6.88
CA MET A 1 -24.00 -17.92 -6.87
C MET A 1 -23.27 -18.37 -8.12
N THR A 2 -22.74 -17.44 -8.91
CA THR A 2 -21.92 -17.78 -10.07
C THR A 2 -20.53 -18.18 -9.58
N ASP A 3 -19.87 -19.15 -10.23
CA ASP A 3 -18.51 -19.59 -9.88
C ASP A 3 -17.52 -18.39 -9.98
N PRO A 4 -16.70 -18.09 -8.96
CA PRO A 4 -15.73 -16.99 -8.98
C PRO A 4 -14.78 -17.03 -10.19
N ASN A 5 -14.47 -18.22 -10.72
CA ASN A 5 -13.63 -18.39 -11.90
C ASN A 5 -14.38 -17.96 -13.18
N VAL A 6 -15.70 -18.12 -13.22
CA VAL A 6 -16.55 -17.66 -14.32
C VAL A 6 -16.68 -16.13 -14.30
N GLU A 7 -16.79 -15.51 -13.12
CA GLU A 7 -16.86 -14.05 -13.01
C GLU A 7 -15.58 -13.36 -13.49
N ARG A 8 -14.40 -13.82 -13.07
CA ARG A 8 -13.11 -13.28 -13.58
C ARG A 8 -13.00 -13.34 -15.10
N LYS A 9 -13.43 -14.45 -15.70
CA LYS A 9 -13.44 -14.62 -17.18
C LYS A 9 -14.42 -13.65 -17.86
N LEU A 10 -15.58 -13.39 -17.25
CA LEU A 10 -16.55 -12.42 -17.79
C LEU A 10 -15.98 -11.00 -17.77
N VAL A 11 -15.31 -10.60 -16.68
CA VAL A 11 -14.65 -9.29 -16.55
C VAL A 11 -13.55 -9.13 -17.58
N GLU A 12 -12.68 -10.13 -17.73
CA GLU A 12 -11.57 -10.03 -18.69
C GLU A 12 -12.06 -10.01 -20.14
N ILE A 13 -13.11 -10.76 -20.48
CA ILE A 13 -13.76 -10.66 -21.80
C ILE A 13 -14.30 -9.25 -22.04
N MET A 14 -14.95 -8.63 -21.06
CA MET A 14 -15.44 -7.25 -21.19
C MET A 14 -14.29 -6.26 -21.36
N ARG A 15 -13.15 -6.46 -20.66
CA ARG A 15 -11.94 -5.65 -20.79
C ARG A 15 -11.40 -5.68 -22.23
N ILE A 16 -11.21 -6.87 -22.79
CA ILE A 16 -10.74 -7.08 -24.17
C ILE A 16 -11.67 -6.39 -25.19
N ILE A 17 -12.99 -6.48 -25.00
CA ILE A 17 -13.96 -5.82 -25.89
C ILE A 17 -13.91 -4.29 -25.74
N ASN A 18 -13.69 -3.78 -24.53
CA ASN A 18 -13.64 -2.33 -24.28
C ASN A 18 -12.36 -1.67 -24.81
N GLU A 19 -11.25 -2.41 -24.86
CA GLU A 19 -9.97 -1.94 -25.41
C GLU A 19 -9.95 -1.89 -26.95
N SER A 20 -10.99 -2.41 -27.62
CA SER A 20 -11.08 -2.42 -29.08
C SER A 20 -12.09 -1.41 -29.63
N ASP A 21 -11.65 -0.62 -30.61
CA ASP A 21 -12.52 0.31 -31.35
C ASP A 21 -13.47 -0.40 -32.34
N LYS A 22 -13.36 -1.72 -32.49
CA LYS A 22 -14.15 -2.52 -33.45
C LYS A 22 -14.85 -3.67 -32.73
N PRO A 23 -16.00 -4.14 -33.25
CA PRO A 23 -16.64 -5.32 -32.67
C PRO A 23 -15.71 -6.54 -32.73
N LEU A 24 -15.59 -7.28 -31.62
CA LEU A 24 -14.71 -8.44 -31.53
C LEU A 24 -15.49 -9.77 -31.56
N GLY A 25 -14.97 -10.70 -32.37
CA GLY A 25 -15.46 -12.07 -32.47
C GLY A 25 -14.88 -12.99 -31.39
N ALA A 26 -15.57 -14.09 -31.10
CA ALA A 26 -15.17 -15.02 -30.04
C ALA A 26 -13.78 -15.66 -30.25
N ARG A 27 -13.34 -15.80 -31.50
CA ARG A 27 -12.00 -16.33 -31.82
C ARG A 27 -10.90 -15.37 -31.37
N LEU A 28 -10.98 -14.10 -31.78
CA LEU A 28 -10.01 -13.07 -31.39
C LEU A 28 -9.99 -12.86 -29.87
N ILE A 29 -11.16 -12.90 -29.22
CA ILE A 29 -11.25 -12.81 -27.76
C ILE A 29 -10.59 -14.02 -27.09
N ALA A 30 -10.73 -15.23 -27.64
CA ALA A 30 -10.06 -16.42 -27.11
C ALA A 30 -8.53 -16.35 -27.28
N ASP A 31 -8.06 -15.87 -28.44
CA ASP A 31 -6.63 -15.67 -28.71
C ASP A 31 -6.05 -14.64 -27.72
N GLU A 32 -6.75 -13.54 -27.47
CA GLU A 32 -6.32 -12.50 -26.54
C GLU A 32 -6.37 -12.97 -25.08
N LEU A 33 -7.39 -13.72 -24.68
CA LEU A 33 -7.44 -14.35 -23.36
C LEU A 33 -6.27 -15.32 -23.14
N HIS A 34 -5.86 -16.05 -24.19
CA HIS A 34 -4.70 -16.93 -24.12
C HIS A 34 -3.40 -16.14 -23.90
N ASN A 35 -3.22 -15.02 -24.60
CA ASN A 35 -2.09 -14.10 -24.39
C ASN A 35 -2.06 -13.55 -22.96
N ARG A 36 -3.21 -13.43 -22.31
CA ARG A 36 -3.37 -12.97 -20.92
C ARG A 36 -3.35 -14.11 -19.88
N GLY A 37 -2.95 -15.32 -20.28
CA GLY A 37 -2.77 -16.45 -19.37
C GLY A 37 -4.04 -17.27 -19.07
N TYR A 38 -5.15 -17.03 -19.76
CA TYR A 38 -6.38 -17.82 -19.60
C TYR A 38 -6.41 -18.98 -20.60
N ALA A 39 -6.43 -20.22 -20.08
CA ALA A 39 -6.62 -21.41 -20.90
C ALA A 39 -8.10 -21.62 -21.27
N ILE A 40 -8.60 -20.85 -22.26
CA ILE A 40 -10.00 -20.91 -22.69
C ILE A 40 -10.15 -20.92 -24.22
N GLY A 41 -10.94 -21.87 -24.73
CA GLY A 41 -11.19 -21.98 -26.17
C GLY A 41 -12.40 -21.15 -26.65
N GLU A 42 -12.46 -20.89 -27.96
CA GLU A 42 -13.52 -20.10 -28.62
C GLU A 42 -14.96 -20.53 -28.26
N ARG A 43 -15.21 -21.84 -28.08
CA ARG A 43 -16.53 -22.36 -27.69
C ARG A 43 -16.94 -21.89 -26.28
N ALA A 44 -16.01 -21.86 -25.34
CA ALA A 44 -16.25 -21.39 -23.98
C ALA A 44 -16.38 -19.86 -23.94
N VAL A 45 -15.60 -19.13 -24.76
CA VAL A 45 -15.78 -17.69 -24.94
C VAL A 45 -17.17 -17.37 -25.50
N ARG A 46 -17.67 -18.13 -26.48
CA ARG A 46 -19.06 -17.98 -26.98
C ARG A 46 -20.11 -18.16 -25.89
N TYR A 47 -19.88 -19.07 -24.94
CA TYR A 47 -20.77 -19.27 -23.80
C TYR A 47 -20.78 -18.03 -22.88
N HIS A 48 -19.61 -17.50 -22.50
CA HIS A 48 -19.51 -16.29 -21.69
C HIS A 48 -20.11 -15.05 -22.38
N LEU A 49 -19.89 -14.91 -23.70
CA LEU A 49 -20.50 -13.82 -24.47
C LEU A 49 -22.03 -13.86 -24.45
N ARG A 50 -22.65 -15.05 -24.43
CA ARG A 50 -24.11 -15.16 -24.28
C ARG A 50 -24.58 -14.65 -22.91
N ILE A 51 -23.83 -14.98 -21.85
CA ILE A 51 -24.12 -14.48 -20.51
C ILE A 51 -24.00 -12.94 -20.46
N LEU A 52 -22.97 -12.37 -21.07
CA LEU A 52 -22.77 -10.91 -21.15
C LEU A 52 -23.88 -10.23 -21.96
N ASP A 53 -24.32 -10.84 -23.07
CA ASP A 53 -25.43 -10.37 -23.89
C ASP A 53 -26.75 -10.41 -23.08
N GLU A 54 -27.02 -11.51 -22.36
CA GLU A 54 -28.22 -11.69 -21.50
C GLU A 54 -28.25 -10.71 -20.32
N ARG A 55 -27.08 -10.34 -19.78
CA ARG A 55 -26.93 -9.32 -18.72
C ARG A 55 -26.98 -7.89 -19.27
N GLY A 56 -26.95 -7.71 -20.58
CA GLY A 56 -26.95 -6.41 -21.25
C GLY A 56 -25.62 -5.66 -21.17
N PHE A 57 -24.52 -6.35 -20.90
CA PHE A 57 -23.17 -5.76 -20.81
C PHE A 57 -22.48 -5.68 -22.18
N THR A 58 -22.83 -6.59 -23.09
CA THR A 58 -22.35 -6.56 -24.49
C THR A 58 -23.53 -6.48 -25.46
N LYS A 59 -23.25 -5.96 -26.67
CA LYS A 59 -24.19 -5.90 -27.78
C LYS A 59 -23.63 -6.64 -28.98
N LYS A 60 -24.40 -7.61 -29.48
CA LYS A 60 -24.03 -8.45 -30.64
C LYS A 60 -24.32 -7.74 -31.98
N HIS A 61 -23.34 -7.75 -32.87
CA HIS A 61 -23.40 -7.22 -34.24
C HIS A 61 -23.24 -8.33 -35.28
N GLY A 62 -24.11 -9.34 -35.23
CA GLY A 62 -24.07 -10.48 -36.16
C GLY A 62 -22.76 -11.26 -36.10
N TYR A 63 -22.14 -11.50 -37.26
CA TYR A 63 -20.86 -12.20 -37.39
C TYR A 63 -19.63 -11.30 -37.10
N ILE A 64 -19.82 -9.98 -37.04
CA ILE A 64 -18.73 -9.01 -36.90
C ILE A 64 -18.17 -9.04 -35.47
N GLY A 65 -19.02 -9.30 -34.47
CA GLY A 65 -18.57 -9.43 -33.08
C GLY A 65 -19.50 -8.79 -32.07
N ARG A 66 -18.94 -8.40 -30.92
CA ARG A 66 -19.62 -7.67 -29.85
C ARG A 66 -18.91 -6.35 -29.60
N THR A 67 -19.69 -5.34 -29.20
CA THR A 67 -19.19 -4.14 -28.54
C THR A 67 -19.68 -4.12 -27.10
N ILE A 68 -18.97 -3.44 -26.22
CA ILE A 68 -19.42 -3.20 -24.85
C ILE A 68 -20.55 -2.14 -24.85
N THR A 69 -21.52 -2.27 -23.95
CA THR A 69 -22.57 -1.25 -23.73
C THR A 69 -22.14 -0.26 -22.65
N GLU A 70 -22.83 0.88 -22.51
CA GLU A 70 -22.57 1.81 -21.40
C GLU A 70 -22.80 1.14 -20.03
N ARG A 71 -23.78 0.24 -19.92
CA ARG A 71 -23.98 -0.59 -18.72
C ARG A 71 -22.81 -1.54 -18.50
N GLY A 72 -22.29 -2.16 -19.57
CA GLY A 72 -21.10 -2.99 -19.51
C GLY A 72 -19.84 -2.22 -19.12
N LYS A 73 -19.66 -0.98 -19.58
CA LYS A 73 -18.55 -0.11 -19.14
C LYS A 73 -18.66 0.25 -17.67
N LYS A 74 -19.87 0.54 -17.18
CA LYS A 74 -20.11 0.79 -15.76
C LYS A 74 -19.81 -0.46 -14.92
N GLU A 75 -20.32 -1.62 -15.33
CA GLU A 75 -20.02 -2.90 -14.68
C GLU A 75 -18.52 -3.22 -14.71
N LEU A 76 -17.85 -2.99 -15.85
CA LEU A 76 -16.42 -3.20 -15.97
C LEU A 76 -15.66 -2.28 -15.01
N ASN A 77 -16.05 -1.01 -14.86
CA ASN A 77 -15.47 -0.12 -13.85
C ASN A 77 -15.71 -0.61 -12.42
N ASP A 78 -16.91 -1.08 -12.11
CA ASP A 78 -17.26 -1.61 -10.78
C ASP A 78 -16.52 -2.94 -10.49
N ALA A 79 -16.37 -3.81 -11.50
CA ALA A 79 -15.62 -5.06 -11.42
C ALA A 79 -14.11 -4.83 -11.35
N LEU A 80 -13.58 -3.81 -12.03
CA LEU A 80 -12.21 -3.33 -11.85
C LEU A 80 -11.97 -2.82 -10.42
N ILE A 81 -12.99 -2.28 -9.75
CA ILE A 81 -12.92 -1.96 -8.31
C ILE A 81 -12.89 -3.26 -7.49
N SER A 82 -13.63 -4.30 -7.89
CA SER A 82 -13.60 -5.64 -7.27
C SER A 82 -12.25 -6.38 -7.46
N ASP A 83 -11.62 -6.30 -8.63
CA ASP A 83 -10.28 -6.87 -8.92
C ASP A 83 -9.16 -6.10 -8.20
N ARG A 84 -9.42 -4.87 -7.76
CA ARG A 84 -8.49 -4.17 -6.85
C ARG A 84 -8.53 -4.73 -5.44
N PHE A 85 -9.55 -5.50 -5.02
CA PHE A 85 -9.54 -6.15 -3.71
C PHE A 85 -8.46 -7.24 -3.72
N GLY A 86 -7.39 -7.00 -2.98
CA GLY A 86 -6.17 -7.81 -3.00
C GLY A 86 -4.99 -7.18 -3.73
N PHE A 87 -5.18 -6.13 -4.54
CA PHE A 87 -4.08 -5.44 -5.23
C PHE A 87 -3.08 -4.84 -4.24
N VAL A 88 -3.57 -4.26 -3.14
CA VAL A 88 -2.71 -3.65 -2.11
C VAL A 88 -1.89 -4.71 -1.39
N ILE A 89 -2.50 -5.83 -0.98
CA ILE A 89 -1.75 -6.88 -0.26
C ILE A 89 -0.76 -7.58 -1.19
N THR A 90 -1.12 -7.89 -2.44
CA THR A 90 -0.18 -8.46 -3.42
C THR A 90 0.96 -7.49 -3.72
N LYS A 91 0.68 -6.20 -3.84
CA LYS A 91 1.72 -5.17 -4.00
C LYS A 91 2.65 -5.10 -2.79
N ILE A 92 2.10 -5.17 -1.57
CA ILE A 92 2.86 -5.26 -0.33
C ILE A 92 3.78 -6.48 -0.35
N GLU A 93 3.25 -7.67 -0.67
CA GLU A 93 4.04 -8.91 -0.76
C GLU A 93 5.17 -8.82 -1.80
N GLU A 94 4.91 -8.26 -2.98
CA GLU A 94 5.93 -8.01 -4.00
C GLU A 94 7.03 -7.07 -3.52
N LEU A 95 6.67 -6.01 -2.77
CA LEU A 95 7.63 -5.05 -2.24
C LEU A 95 8.45 -5.65 -1.09
N ILE A 96 7.81 -6.44 -0.20
CA ILE A 96 8.48 -7.22 0.85
C ILE A 96 9.52 -8.14 0.22
N TYR A 97 9.16 -8.85 -0.85
CA TYR A 97 10.07 -9.74 -1.57
C TYR A 97 11.26 -9.00 -2.20
N LYS A 98 11.05 -7.76 -2.68
CA LYS A 98 12.11 -6.94 -3.29
C LYS A 98 12.98 -6.20 -2.27
N ALA A 99 12.56 -6.11 -1.01
CA ALA A 99 13.32 -5.45 0.04
C ALA A 99 14.40 -6.40 0.57
N ASP A 100 15.65 -5.97 0.55
CA ASP A 100 16.83 -6.77 0.92
C ASP A 100 17.81 -6.00 1.82
N TYR A 101 17.30 -4.99 2.54
CA TYR A 101 18.11 -4.22 3.48
C TYR A 101 18.71 -5.10 4.58
N ASP A 102 20.04 -5.04 4.69
CA ASP A 102 20.84 -5.79 5.63
C ASP A 102 21.39 -4.85 6.72
N LEU A 103 21.04 -5.14 7.98
CA LEU A 103 21.39 -4.29 9.12
C LEU A 103 22.89 -4.28 9.41
N GLU A 104 23.59 -5.40 9.18
CA GLU A 104 25.02 -5.53 9.50
C GLU A 104 25.88 -4.68 8.56
N THR A 105 25.58 -4.73 7.27
CA THR A 105 26.31 -4.01 6.22
C THR A 105 25.77 -2.60 5.99
N GLY A 106 24.54 -2.32 6.41
CA GLY A 106 23.84 -1.05 6.17
C GLY A 106 23.51 -0.82 4.69
N LYS A 107 23.42 -1.89 3.89
CA LYS A 107 23.20 -1.87 2.43
C LYS A 107 21.93 -2.60 2.04
N GLY A 108 21.49 -2.38 0.81
CA GLY A 108 20.27 -2.98 0.26
C GLY A 108 19.13 -1.98 0.16
N ASN A 109 17.99 -2.49 -0.25
CA ASN A 109 16.80 -1.75 -0.62
C ASN A 109 15.78 -1.77 0.52
N VAL A 110 15.28 -0.58 0.84
CA VAL A 110 14.12 -0.39 1.73
C VAL A 110 12.89 -0.03 0.92
N ILE A 111 11.71 -0.20 1.50
CA ILE A 111 10.45 0.19 0.87
C ILE A 111 10.18 1.65 1.22
N VAL A 112 9.76 2.45 0.23
CA VAL A 112 9.51 3.88 0.40
C VAL A 112 8.11 4.28 -0.03
N ASN A 113 7.57 5.30 0.65
CA ASN A 113 6.43 6.08 0.19
C ASN A 113 6.95 7.25 -0.63
N ILE A 114 6.23 7.64 -1.69
CA ILE A 114 6.60 8.77 -2.54
C ILE A 114 5.59 9.89 -2.34
N THR A 115 6.09 11.11 -2.10
CA THR A 115 5.28 12.31 -1.91
C THR A 115 5.74 13.39 -2.88
N ASN A 116 4.86 13.86 -3.75
CA ASN A 116 5.14 14.99 -4.63
C ASN A 116 4.80 16.31 -3.93
N ILE A 117 5.74 17.25 -3.95
CA ILE A 117 5.66 18.57 -3.33
C ILE A 117 6.00 19.62 -4.38
N ASP A 118 5.29 20.74 -4.39
CA ASP A 118 5.62 21.87 -5.27
C ASP A 118 7.00 22.44 -4.88
N LYS A 119 7.84 22.75 -5.88
CA LYS A 119 9.24 23.19 -5.63
C LYS A 119 9.32 24.42 -4.72
N ASP A 120 8.35 25.32 -4.79
CA ASP A 120 8.29 26.54 -3.98
C ASP A 120 8.06 26.25 -2.48
N ASP A 121 7.45 25.10 -2.16
CA ASP A 121 7.15 24.69 -0.78
C ASP A 121 8.18 23.69 -0.22
N PHE A 122 9.17 23.26 -1.02
CA PHE A 122 10.06 22.16 -0.70
C PHE A 122 10.87 22.36 0.59
N ASP A 123 11.47 23.54 0.76
CA ASP A 123 12.30 23.82 1.93
C ASP A 123 11.46 23.81 3.21
N ASN A 124 10.31 24.50 3.20
CA ASN A 124 9.37 24.52 4.33
C ASN A 124 8.85 23.12 4.66
N ALA A 125 8.48 22.33 3.64
CA ALA A 125 8.02 20.96 3.83
C ALA A 125 9.12 20.07 4.41
N THR A 126 10.37 20.24 3.96
CA THR A 126 11.52 19.49 4.47
C THR A 126 11.78 19.79 5.94
N ASP A 127 11.66 21.06 6.37
CA ASP A 127 11.81 21.45 7.77
C ASP A 127 10.74 20.80 8.66
N ILE A 128 9.48 20.75 8.21
CA ILE A 128 8.38 20.09 8.94
C ILE A 128 8.58 18.57 8.97
N ILE A 129 9.00 17.97 7.86
CA ILE A 129 9.31 16.53 7.80
C ILE A 129 10.40 16.20 8.82
N LYS A 130 11.49 16.99 8.83
CA LYS A 130 12.56 16.84 9.79
C LYS A 130 12.05 16.98 11.23
N TYR A 131 11.25 18.00 11.51
CA TYR A 131 10.64 18.19 12.82
C TYR A 131 9.85 16.96 13.28
N ALA A 132 9.02 16.40 12.41
CA ALA A 132 8.26 15.18 12.71
C ALA A 132 9.16 13.94 12.90
N MET A 133 10.24 13.82 12.12
CA MET A 133 11.23 12.74 12.28
C MET A 133 11.97 12.82 13.61
N ASP A 134 12.43 14.01 14.00
CA ASP A 134 13.18 14.26 15.23
C ASP A 134 12.35 13.96 16.49
N HIS A 135 11.01 13.99 16.38
CA HIS A 135 10.07 13.68 17.46
C HIS A 135 9.46 12.27 17.36
N GLY A 136 10.05 11.38 16.56
CA GLY A 136 9.68 9.95 16.56
C GLY A 136 8.35 9.63 15.86
N ALA A 137 7.81 10.55 15.05
CA ALA A 137 6.58 10.29 14.30
C ALA A 137 6.78 9.33 13.12
N THR A 138 8.02 9.08 12.70
CA THR A 138 8.38 8.23 11.56
C THR A 138 9.19 7.01 11.98
N ILE A 139 9.68 6.25 11.01
CA ILE A 139 10.50 5.06 11.25
C ILE A 139 11.99 5.22 10.91
N SER A 140 12.35 6.32 10.25
CA SER A 140 13.73 6.56 9.79
C SER A 140 13.95 8.05 9.59
N PRO A 141 15.14 8.57 9.95
CA PRO A 141 15.51 9.97 9.72
C PRO A 141 16.02 10.23 8.30
N ARG A 142 16.04 9.21 7.43
CA ARG A 142 16.53 9.31 6.06
C ARG A 142 15.40 9.50 5.06
N VAL A 143 15.64 10.37 4.09
CA VAL A 143 14.76 10.61 2.93
C VAL A 143 15.53 10.49 1.61
N GLY A 144 14.85 10.02 0.58
CA GLY A 144 15.31 10.19 -0.80
C GLY A 144 14.70 11.45 -1.38
N ILE A 145 15.45 12.16 -2.22
CA ILE A 145 14.93 13.29 -3.00
C ILE A 145 15.08 12.94 -4.46
N ILE A 146 13.99 13.11 -5.20
CA ILE A 146 13.84 12.68 -6.57
C ILE A 146 13.35 13.89 -7.36
N GLU A 147 14.16 14.30 -8.34
CA GLU A 147 13.82 15.37 -9.28
C GLU A 147 13.17 14.80 -10.55
N GLU A 148 12.59 15.70 -11.36
CA GLU A 148 11.86 15.40 -12.60
C GLU A 148 12.64 14.52 -13.59
N ASP A 149 13.96 14.68 -13.66
CA ASP A 149 14.83 14.04 -14.67
C ASP A 149 15.72 12.91 -14.08
N THR A 150 15.28 12.24 -13.02
CA THR A 150 16.07 11.15 -12.41
C THR A 150 15.93 9.82 -13.17
N ASP A 151 17.01 9.02 -13.19
CA ASP A 151 17.03 7.66 -13.78
C ASP A 151 16.20 6.61 -12.96
N LEU A 152 15.41 7.08 -11.99
CA LEU A 152 14.56 6.22 -11.16
C LEU A 152 13.22 5.98 -11.88
N ASP A 153 12.66 4.78 -11.75
CA ASP A 153 11.32 4.42 -12.28
C ASP A 153 10.19 5.03 -11.41
N ILE A 154 10.29 6.33 -11.14
CA ILE A 154 9.38 7.12 -10.32
C ILE A 154 9.08 8.40 -11.07
N TYR A 155 7.83 8.54 -11.53
CA TYR A 155 7.39 9.74 -12.22
C TYR A 155 7.19 10.90 -11.23
N VAL A 156 7.86 12.03 -11.49
CA VAL A 156 7.70 13.29 -10.77
C VAL A 156 7.08 14.31 -11.74
N PRO A 157 5.93 14.93 -11.42
CA PRO A 157 5.31 15.93 -12.29
C PRO A 157 6.17 17.20 -12.42
N ASP A 158 6.06 17.88 -13.58
CA ASP A 158 6.68 19.18 -13.80
C ASP A 158 6.28 20.22 -12.73
N GLY A 159 7.26 21.01 -12.28
CA GLY A 159 7.13 21.96 -11.18
C GLY A 159 7.23 21.35 -9.79
N LYS A 160 7.47 20.04 -9.67
CA LYS A 160 7.47 19.32 -8.38
C LYS A 160 8.81 18.65 -8.10
N VAL A 161 8.96 18.28 -6.84
CA VAL A 161 10.02 17.42 -6.32
C VAL A 161 9.38 16.33 -5.49
N ALA A 162 9.89 15.11 -5.61
CA ALA A 162 9.39 13.97 -4.85
C ALA A 162 10.29 13.68 -3.65
N ILE A 163 9.68 13.52 -2.48
CA ILE A 163 10.33 13.03 -1.27
C ILE A 163 9.95 11.57 -1.05
N ALA A 164 10.96 10.73 -0.91
CA ALA A 164 10.84 9.33 -0.55
C ALA A 164 11.06 9.14 0.96
N THR A 165 10.04 8.73 1.71
CA THR A 165 10.15 8.39 3.14
C THR A 165 10.09 6.88 3.33
N VAL A 166 10.85 6.33 4.28
CA VAL A 166 10.86 4.88 4.53
C VAL A 166 9.47 4.43 5.01
N CYS A 167 8.97 3.35 4.43
CA CYS A 167 7.66 2.77 4.72
C CYS A 167 7.76 1.72 5.84
N SER A 168 6.73 1.64 6.70
CA SER A 168 6.67 0.66 7.81
C SER A 168 6.74 -0.79 7.31
N ILE A 169 6.37 -1.04 6.05
CA ILE A 169 6.49 -2.35 5.40
C ILE A 169 7.96 -2.81 5.29
N THR A 170 8.93 -1.91 5.44
CA THR A 170 10.36 -2.27 5.54
C THR A 170 10.63 -3.21 6.72
N PHE A 171 9.89 -3.07 7.84
CA PHE A 171 9.97 -4.02 8.95
C PHE A 171 9.53 -5.42 8.53
N ASP A 172 8.52 -5.54 7.68
CA ASP A 172 8.04 -6.83 7.20
C ASP A 172 9.09 -7.53 6.33
N GLY A 173 9.77 -6.78 5.44
CA GLY A 173 10.93 -7.28 4.68
C GLY A 173 12.08 -7.73 5.60
N LEU A 174 12.43 -6.90 6.57
CA LEU A 174 13.48 -7.19 7.54
C LEU A 174 13.21 -8.48 8.33
N LEU A 175 12.00 -8.61 8.89
CA LEU A 175 11.59 -9.79 9.66
C LEU A 175 11.61 -11.03 8.78
N LEU A 176 11.03 -10.97 7.58
CA LEU A 176 10.95 -12.11 6.67
C LEU A 176 12.33 -12.59 6.23
N ASN A 177 13.24 -11.67 5.85
CA ASN A 177 14.61 -12.01 5.46
C ASN A 177 15.43 -12.64 6.59
N ASN A 178 15.04 -12.38 7.84
CA ASN A 178 15.63 -13.00 9.03
C ASN A 178 14.86 -14.26 9.48
N GLY A 179 14.00 -14.82 8.62
CA GLY A 179 13.29 -16.08 8.86
C GLY A 179 12.13 -15.96 9.86
N ILE A 180 11.60 -14.76 10.08
CA ILE A 180 10.44 -14.50 10.93
C ILE A 180 9.23 -14.25 10.04
N PRO A 181 8.25 -15.19 9.99
CA PRO A 181 7.02 -14.97 9.25
C PRO A 181 6.25 -13.78 9.82
N VAL A 182 5.82 -12.87 8.95
CA VAL A 182 5.15 -11.63 9.32
C VAL A 182 4.01 -11.34 8.36
N VAL A 183 2.90 -10.80 8.91
CA VAL A 183 1.73 -10.42 8.14
C VAL A 183 1.25 -9.03 8.60
N PRO A 184 1.26 -8.00 7.74
CA PRO A 184 0.62 -6.73 8.05
C PRO A 184 -0.90 -6.90 8.01
N VAL A 185 -1.57 -6.60 9.13
CA VAL A 185 -3.00 -6.89 9.32
C VAL A 185 -3.87 -5.63 9.28
N PHE A 186 -3.41 -4.51 9.86
CA PHE A 186 -4.19 -3.28 9.94
C PHE A 186 -3.36 -2.03 9.66
N GLY A 187 -4.00 -1.04 9.05
CA GLY A 187 -3.61 0.36 9.20
C GLY A 187 -4.66 1.09 10.02
N GLY A 188 -4.23 2.01 10.88
CA GLY A 188 -5.11 2.63 11.85
C GLY A 188 -4.70 4.03 12.28
N LEU A 189 -5.67 4.68 12.91
CA LEU A 189 -5.51 5.94 13.62
C LEU A 189 -5.30 5.64 15.10
N MET A 190 -4.16 6.05 15.62
CA MET A 190 -3.71 5.81 16.99
C MET A 190 -3.81 7.10 17.80
N GLN A 191 -4.42 7.00 18.98
CA GLN A 191 -4.46 8.06 19.97
C GLN A 191 -3.13 8.14 20.70
N MET A 192 -2.59 9.34 20.81
CA MET A 192 -1.46 9.70 21.67
C MET A 192 -1.99 10.43 22.90
N GLU A 193 -1.52 10.04 24.09
CA GLU A 193 -1.79 10.71 25.36
C GLU A 193 -0.48 10.76 26.16
N ASP A 194 -0.15 11.93 26.71
CA ASP A 194 1.07 12.16 27.49
C ASP A 194 2.34 11.59 26.82
N TYR A 195 2.51 11.88 25.52
CA TYR A 195 3.63 11.43 24.67
C TYR A 195 3.73 9.91 24.49
N SER A 196 2.67 9.17 24.81
CA SER A 196 2.62 7.71 24.74
C SER A 196 1.44 7.22 23.89
N PRO A 197 1.57 6.08 23.19
CA PRO A 197 0.47 5.50 22.44
C PRO A 197 -0.58 4.93 23.39
N ALA A 198 -1.77 5.55 23.42
CA ALA A 198 -2.88 5.11 24.27
C ALA A 198 -3.67 3.94 23.66
N GLY A 199 -3.75 3.89 22.33
CA GLY A 199 -4.49 2.84 21.63
C GLY A 199 -4.99 3.23 20.24
N PHE A 200 -5.41 2.26 19.45
CA PHE A 200 -6.07 2.50 18.17
C PHE A 200 -7.52 2.92 18.37
N LEU A 201 -7.91 4.03 17.73
CA LEU A 201 -9.30 4.51 17.67
C LEU A 201 -10.07 3.85 16.54
N ASP A 202 -9.41 3.76 15.38
CA ASP A 202 -9.98 3.21 14.15
C ASP A 202 -8.96 2.30 13.48
N LEU A 203 -9.43 1.16 12.97
CA LEU A 203 -8.62 0.18 12.26
C LEU A 203 -9.30 -0.21 10.95
N ILE A 204 -8.50 -0.32 9.89
CA ILE A 204 -8.94 -0.85 8.61
C ILE A 204 -8.00 -2.01 8.26
N SER A 205 -8.59 -3.17 8.00
CA SER A 205 -7.85 -4.37 7.61
C SER A 205 -7.22 -4.19 6.24
N TYR A 206 -5.98 -4.66 6.09
CA TYR A 206 -5.35 -4.83 4.77
C TYR A 206 -6.00 -5.97 3.97
N ASN A 207 -6.61 -6.94 4.66
CA ASN A 207 -7.37 -8.00 4.02
C ASN A 207 -8.74 -7.47 3.59
N GLY A 208 -9.10 -7.69 2.33
CA GLY A 208 -10.41 -7.32 1.80
C GLY A 208 -10.57 -5.82 1.54
N THR A 209 -9.47 -5.08 1.36
CA THR A 209 -9.49 -3.71 0.83
C THR A 209 -8.74 -3.60 -0.50
N SER A 210 -9.16 -2.65 -1.32
CA SER A 210 -8.55 -2.26 -2.59
C SER A 210 -7.70 -0.99 -2.50
N ILE A 211 -7.75 -0.32 -1.37
CA ILE A 211 -7.07 0.95 -1.09
C ILE A 211 -6.27 0.76 0.19
N ASP A 212 -5.05 1.27 0.21
CA ASP A 212 -4.25 1.30 1.44
C ASP A 212 -5.03 2.00 2.56
N PRO A 213 -5.31 1.30 3.69
CA PRO A 213 -5.84 1.89 4.92
C PRO A 213 -5.28 3.27 5.28
N ILE A 214 -3.96 3.44 5.19
CA ILE A 214 -3.28 4.69 5.54
C ILE A 214 -3.70 5.83 4.60
N LYS A 215 -3.87 5.54 3.30
CA LYS A 215 -4.37 6.51 2.32
C LYS A 215 -5.80 6.96 2.62
N ILE A 216 -6.62 6.09 3.21
CA ILE A 216 -7.99 6.44 3.60
C ILE A 216 -7.99 7.46 4.74
N PHE A 217 -7.14 7.28 5.76
CA PHE A 217 -7.04 8.20 6.88
C PHE A 217 -6.46 9.57 6.48
N LEU A 218 -5.43 9.59 5.62
CA LEU A 218 -4.86 10.84 5.08
C LEU A 218 -5.91 11.65 4.33
N ARG A 219 -6.66 11.02 3.42
CA ARG A 219 -7.74 11.68 2.66
C ARG A 219 -8.84 12.26 3.54
N ARG A 220 -9.06 11.68 4.73
CA ARG A 220 -10.02 12.16 5.71
C ARG A 220 -9.46 13.27 6.61
N LYS A 221 -8.17 13.60 6.49
CA LYS A 221 -7.46 14.54 7.37
C LYS A 221 -7.70 14.20 8.85
N ALA A 222 -7.54 12.92 9.18
CA ALA A 222 -7.94 12.37 10.48
C ALA A 222 -6.87 12.53 11.58
N THR A 223 -5.66 12.96 11.22
CA THR A 223 -4.50 13.08 12.12
C THR A 223 -4.43 14.45 12.80
N SER A 224 -3.67 14.50 13.89
CA SER A 224 -3.15 15.72 14.51
C SER A 224 -1.71 15.48 14.96
N ILE A 225 -0.82 15.20 14.00
CA ILE A 225 0.59 14.86 14.22
C ILE A 225 1.32 16.00 14.94
N LEU A 226 1.17 17.23 14.46
CA LEU A 226 1.87 18.38 15.04
C LEU A 226 1.43 18.64 16.48
N GLU A 227 0.12 18.55 16.75
CA GLU A 227 -0.43 18.66 18.11
C GLU A 227 0.09 17.54 19.03
N ALA A 228 0.15 16.31 18.53
CA ALA A 228 0.66 15.17 19.27
C ALA A 228 2.14 15.30 19.60
N ILE A 229 2.94 15.88 18.70
CA ILE A 229 4.36 16.18 18.94
C ILE A 229 4.50 17.28 19.99
N ASP A 230 3.76 18.38 19.85
CA ASP A 230 3.94 19.57 20.68
C ASP A 230 3.42 19.38 22.12
N THR A 231 2.29 18.67 22.26
CA THR A 231 1.54 18.58 23.53
C THR A 231 1.55 17.18 24.14
N GLY A 232 2.07 16.19 23.41
CA GLY A 232 1.96 14.77 23.77
C GLY A 232 0.57 14.17 23.54
N ASN A 233 -0.41 14.97 23.08
CA ASN A 233 -1.80 14.58 22.91
C ASN A 233 -2.25 14.84 21.48
N GLY A 234 -2.84 13.83 20.83
CA GLY A 234 -3.31 13.96 19.45
C GLY A 234 -3.41 12.63 18.75
N LYS A 235 -3.41 12.62 17.41
CA LYS A 235 -3.67 11.39 16.64
C LYS A 235 -2.61 11.17 15.57
N MET A 236 -2.00 10.00 15.59
CA MET A 236 -0.99 9.58 14.61
C MET A 236 -1.40 8.32 13.87
N LEU A 237 -0.81 8.07 12.70
CA LEU A 237 -1.05 6.84 11.96
C LEU A 237 -0.05 5.76 12.39
N ALA A 238 -0.53 4.53 12.48
CA ALA A 238 0.27 3.36 12.76
C ALA A 238 -0.28 2.13 12.02
N ASN A 239 0.60 1.16 11.80
CA ASN A 239 0.24 -0.15 11.28
C ASN A 239 0.42 -1.21 12.34
N VAL A 240 -0.35 -2.28 12.24
CA VAL A 240 -0.17 -3.49 13.06
C VAL A 240 0.23 -4.62 12.14
N ARG A 241 1.32 -5.31 12.48
CA ARG A 241 1.64 -6.63 11.91
C ARG A 241 1.61 -7.71 12.98
N GLN A 242 1.45 -8.94 12.52
CA GLN A 242 1.42 -10.12 13.37
C GLN A 242 2.53 -11.09 12.98
N ILE A 243 3.15 -11.69 13.99
CA ILE A 243 4.14 -12.77 13.84
C ILE A 243 3.75 -13.97 14.72
N PRO A 244 4.21 -15.19 14.41
CA PRO A 244 4.06 -16.33 15.33
C PRO A 244 4.59 -15.99 16.73
N ALA A 245 3.84 -16.35 17.78
CA ALA A 245 4.25 -16.09 19.15
C ALA A 245 5.63 -16.71 19.49
N SER A 246 5.97 -17.85 18.86
CA SER A 246 7.28 -18.50 19.01
C SER A 246 8.46 -17.69 18.46
N ALA A 247 8.21 -16.62 17.68
CA ALA A 247 9.23 -15.76 17.12
C ALA A 247 9.42 -14.44 17.88
N ALA A 248 8.66 -14.21 18.97
CA ALA A 248 8.64 -12.93 19.69
C ALA A 248 10.01 -12.43 20.15
N THR A 249 10.76 -13.26 20.88
CA THR A 249 12.10 -12.90 21.38
C THR A 249 13.07 -12.55 20.24
N ARG A 250 13.06 -13.36 19.17
CA ARG A 250 13.94 -13.11 18.03
C ARG A 250 13.56 -11.83 17.27
N ALA A 251 12.26 -11.55 17.16
CA ALA A 251 11.78 -10.31 16.56
C ALA A 251 12.18 -9.10 17.39
N GLU A 252 12.05 -9.16 18.72
CA GLU A 252 12.48 -8.10 19.63
C GLU A 252 13.98 -7.80 19.49
N GLU A 253 14.83 -8.83 19.48
CA GLU A 253 16.27 -8.68 19.26
C GLU A 253 16.56 -7.98 17.92
N LEU A 254 15.89 -8.41 16.84
CA LEU A 254 16.08 -7.83 15.52
C LEU A 254 15.60 -6.37 15.44
N LEU A 255 14.45 -6.05 16.03
CA LEU A 255 13.91 -4.68 16.07
C LEU A 255 14.81 -3.75 16.89
N ASN A 256 15.40 -4.26 17.97
CA ASN A 256 16.39 -3.52 18.77
C ASN A 256 17.69 -3.26 18.00
N ILE A 257 18.14 -4.20 17.16
CA ILE A 257 19.26 -3.97 16.26
C ILE A 257 18.86 -2.94 15.21
N ALA A 258 17.72 -3.08 14.55
CA ALA A 258 17.24 -2.14 13.52
C ALA A 258 17.21 -0.70 14.03
N SER A 259 16.77 -0.48 15.28
CA SER A 259 16.73 0.84 15.90
C SER A 259 18.11 1.50 16.03
N LYS A 260 19.19 0.72 16.11
CA LYS A 260 20.58 1.23 16.14
C LYS A 260 21.10 1.59 14.75
N HIS A 261 20.40 1.16 13.69
CA HIS A 261 20.75 1.37 12.29
C HIS A 261 19.73 2.29 11.59
N ASP A 262 19.25 3.32 12.31
CA ASP A 262 18.34 4.35 11.80
C ASP A 262 16.97 3.82 11.31
N ILE A 263 16.59 2.57 11.62
CA ILE A 263 15.24 2.02 11.38
C ILE A 263 14.57 1.75 12.74
N SER A 264 13.84 2.73 13.25
CA SER A 264 13.14 2.68 14.53
C SER A 264 11.62 2.88 14.34
N GLY A 265 10.82 2.97 15.40
CA GLY A 265 9.39 3.28 15.29
C GLY A 265 8.42 2.12 15.48
N HIS A 266 8.91 0.92 15.84
CA HIS A 266 8.04 -0.04 16.52
C HIS A 266 7.67 0.51 17.90
N LEU A 267 6.43 0.34 18.31
CA LEU A 267 5.90 0.96 19.53
C LEU A 267 5.98 0.03 20.74
N THR A 268 5.57 -1.22 20.52
CA THR A 268 5.58 -2.27 21.53
C THR A 268 5.48 -3.63 20.86
N ILE A 269 5.71 -4.69 21.62
CA ILE A 269 5.47 -6.09 21.22
C ILE A 269 4.40 -6.62 22.16
N GLY A 270 3.25 -6.99 21.61
CA GLY A 270 2.12 -7.52 22.37
C GLY A 270 2.34 -8.95 22.86
N ASP A 271 1.47 -9.37 23.78
CA ASP A 271 1.49 -10.72 24.34
C ASP A 271 0.78 -11.75 23.44
N PRO A 272 1.15 -13.05 23.52
CA PRO A 272 0.57 -14.09 22.67
C PRO A 272 -0.95 -14.22 22.78
N GLY A 273 -1.65 -13.94 21.68
CA GLY A 273 -3.11 -14.04 21.59
C GLY A 273 -3.88 -12.94 22.31
N GLU A 274 -3.19 -11.87 22.76
CA GLU A 274 -3.80 -10.68 23.34
C GLU A 274 -3.86 -9.53 22.34
N ASP A 275 -4.88 -8.69 22.47
CA ASP A 275 -5.00 -7.48 21.68
C ASP A 275 -3.87 -6.50 22.05
N VAL A 276 -3.28 -5.84 21.05
CA VAL A 276 -2.20 -4.87 21.27
C VAL A 276 -2.72 -3.47 20.97
N LEU A 277 -2.66 -2.56 21.96
CA LEU A 277 -3.17 -1.19 21.79
C LEU A 277 -4.61 -1.16 21.24
N TYR A 278 -5.48 -2.07 21.70
CA TYR A 278 -6.86 -2.29 21.20
C TYR A 278 -6.99 -2.81 19.76
N ALA A 279 -5.89 -3.22 19.12
CA ALA A 279 -5.93 -3.92 17.84
C ALA A 279 -6.05 -5.44 18.05
N PRO A 280 -7.02 -6.10 17.40
CA PRO A 280 -7.27 -7.51 17.61
C PRO A 280 -6.16 -8.39 17.02
N ILE A 281 -5.70 -9.38 17.78
CA ILE A 281 -4.63 -10.31 17.36
C ILE A 281 -5.12 -11.74 17.24
N GLU A 282 -4.67 -12.45 16.20
CA GLU A 282 -5.04 -13.86 16.00
C GLU A 282 -4.43 -14.77 17.08
N ARG A 283 -5.14 -15.84 17.43
CA ARG A 283 -4.65 -16.83 18.40
C ARG A 283 -3.32 -17.44 17.94
N GLY A 284 -2.35 -17.53 18.86
CA GLY A 284 -1.01 -18.06 18.58
C GLY A 284 -0.09 -17.08 17.85
N LYS A 285 -0.54 -15.84 17.65
CA LYS A 285 0.26 -14.72 17.15
C LYS A 285 0.51 -13.69 18.25
N ILE A 286 1.44 -12.79 17.99
CA ILE A 286 1.60 -11.54 18.74
C ILE A 286 1.46 -10.37 17.77
N GLY A 287 1.05 -9.21 18.27
CA GLY A 287 0.94 -7.98 17.49
C GLY A 287 2.13 -7.05 17.70
N ILE A 288 2.57 -6.40 16.63
CA ILE A 288 3.64 -5.40 16.65
C ILE A 288 3.14 -4.13 15.95
N PRO A 289 2.66 -3.13 16.70
CA PRO A 289 2.35 -1.81 16.18
C PRO A 289 3.62 -1.04 15.81
N VAL A 290 3.59 -0.35 14.67
CA VAL A 290 4.70 0.46 14.17
C VAL A 290 4.15 1.76 13.61
N MET A 291 4.81 2.87 13.92
CA MET A 291 4.60 4.16 13.28
C MET A 291 4.73 4.06 11.76
N VAL A 292 4.06 4.95 11.04
CA VAL A 292 4.19 5.02 9.58
C VAL A 292 5.08 6.19 9.18
N GLY A 293 5.99 5.98 8.24
CA GLY A 293 6.86 7.06 7.76
C GLY A 293 6.11 8.25 7.19
N ILE A 294 4.88 8.03 6.70
CA ILE A 294 4.02 9.06 6.13
C ILE A 294 3.49 10.07 7.16
N ASN A 295 3.61 9.82 8.47
CA ASN A 295 3.22 10.82 9.49
C ASN A 295 3.98 12.13 9.30
N SER A 296 5.25 12.07 8.87
CA SER A 296 6.02 13.29 8.54
C SER A 296 5.38 14.13 7.42
N VAL A 297 4.76 13.47 6.46
CA VAL A 297 4.09 14.11 5.32
C VAL A 297 2.69 14.57 5.71
N ALA A 298 1.99 13.82 6.56
CA ALA A 298 0.72 14.26 7.14
C ALA A 298 0.90 15.56 7.96
N ALA A 299 2.01 15.69 8.68
CA ALA A 299 2.36 16.93 9.38
C ALA A 299 2.54 18.13 8.43
N VAL A 300 3.08 17.90 7.23
CA VAL A 300 3.17 18.93 6.18
C VAL A 300 1.78 19.37 5.71
N GLU A 301 0.85 18.42 5.50
CA GLU A 301 -0.55 18.75 5.16
C GLU A 301 -1.25 19.52 6.29
N GLU A 302 -1.00 19.15 7.55
CA GLU A 302 -1.54 19.84 8.73
C GLU A 302 -1.03 21.29 8.83
N ALA A 303 0.21 21.56 8.41
CA ALA A 303 0.78 22.90 8.32
C ALA A 303 0.24 23.73 7.13
N GLY A 304 -0.63 23.16 6.30
CA GLY A 304 -1.29 23.85 5.20
C GLY A 304 -0.56 23.77 3.85
N ILE A 305 0.51 22.99 3.75
CA ILE A 305 1.22 22.74 2.48
C ILE A 305 0.54 21.57 1.76
N ASN A 306 0.23 21.76 0.47
CA ASN A 306 -0.43 20.73 -0.32
C ASN A 306 0.59 19.70 -0.83
N VAL A 307 0.32 18.42 -0.59
CA VAL A 307 1.18 17.32 -1.03
C VAL A 307 0.36 16.22 -1.69
N ASP A 308 0.95 15.52 -2.66
CA ASP A 308 0.32 14.34 -3.26
C ASP A 308 1.10 13.08 -2.88
N THR A 309 0.50 12.27 -2.00
CA THR A 309 1.20 11.12 -1.43
C THR A 309 0.70 9.77 -1.95
N HIS A 310 1.68 8.93 -2.26
CA HIS A 310 1.53 7.54 -2.69
C HIS A 310 2.21 6.62 -1.67
N PRO A 311 1.45 6.07 -0.71
CA PRO A 311 1.96 5.06 0.21
C PRO A 311 2.36 3.78 -0.52
N VAL A 312 3.31 3.02 0.04
CA VAL A 312 3.68 1.66 -0.42
C VAL A 312 4.00 1.66 -1.93
N SER A 313 4.95 2.52 -2.33
CA SER A 313 5.18 2.84 -3.74
C SER A 313 6.26 1.98 -4.38
N ALA A 314 7.49 2.05 -3.85
CA ALA A 314 8.68 1.57 -4.53
C ALA A 314 9.72 1.03 -3.54
N VAL A 315 10.80 0.45 -4.07
CA VAL A 315 12.01 0.14 -3.32
C VAL A 315 13.11 1.13 -3.69
N MET A 316 13.96 1.49 -2.72
CA MET A 316 15.07 2.40 -2.92
C MET A 316 16.28 1.93 -2.11
N GLU A 317 17.48 2.08 -2.68
CA GLU A 317 18.72 1.77 -1.99
C GLU A 317 18.91 2.73 -0.80
N TYR A 318 18.98 2.19 0.42
CA TYR A 318 19.01 3.01 1.64
C TYR A 318 20.25 3.91 1.72
N SER A 319 21.36 3.48 1.12
CA SER A 319 22.61 4.23 1.05
C SER A 319 22.48 5.54 0.26
N LYS A 320 21.56 5.60 -0.71
CA LYS A 320 21.28 6.77 -1.55
C LYS A 320 20.35 7.78 -0.86
N MET A 321 19.72 7.38 0.24
CA MET A 321 18.89 8.28 1.05
C MET A 321 19.77 9.11 1.99
N ARG A 322 19.47 10.40 2.12
CA ARG A 322 20.19 11.32 3.01
C ARG A 322 19.46 11.46 4.33
N LYS A 323 20.22 11.56 5.42
CA LYS A 323 19.67 11.91 6.73
C LYS A 323 19.30 13.39 6.73
N LEU A 324 18.11 13.73 7.20
CA LEU A 324 17.69 15.13 7.40
C LEU A 324 18.23 15.69 8.72
#